data_AF-A0A7J4EMX0-F1
#
_entry.id   AF-A0A7J4EMX0-F1
#
_cell.length_a   1.000
_cell.length_b   1.000
_cell.length_c   1.000
_cell.angle_alpha   90.00
_cell.angle_beta   90.00
_cell.angle_gamma   90.00
#
_symmetry.space_group_name_H-M   'P 1'
#
loop_
_entity.id
_entity.type
_entity.pdbx_description
1 polymer ?
#
loop_
_entity_poly.entity_id
_entity_poly.type
_entity_poly.pdbx_seq_one_letter_code
_entity_poly.pdbx_strand_id
1 'polypeptide(L)'
;MTEKLKRLKESLEKSPVVKKGDYDYFVHPLTDGIPVIEPELLEEVAQAIYDIIKRNKNENIDKIITIEAMGIPIGVALSLKTGIPFNIIRKKSYGLKREVSVQQVTGYSKSELYINGINKGDRVLLVDDVYSTGGTINAVVKALQEIGAEIVDTIVIVMKSDKKTDIKSLCNVDIVDGKVVVKE
;
A
#
# COMPACT_ATOMS: atom_id res chain seq x y z
N MET A 1 8.65 -16.51 19.98
CA MET A 1 8.25 -15.12 19.64
C MET A 1 9.10 -14.69 18.44
N THR A 2 8.97 -15.42 17.34
CA THR A 2 10.11 -15.76 16.48
C THR A 2 9.79 -15.40 15.03
N GLU A 3 10.70 -14.68 14.37
CA GLU A 3 10.83 -14.57 12.90
C GLU A 3 9.73 -13.86 12.06
N LYS A 4 8.76 -13.13 12.62
CA LYS A 4 7.78 -12.41 11.76
C LYS A 4 8.43 -11.19 11.08
N LEU A 5 8.33 -11.11 9.75
CA LEU A 5 8.82 -10.01 8.89
C LEU A 5 10.33 -9.81 8.87
N LYS A 6 11.12 -10.85 9.17
CA LYS A 6 12.58 -10.73 9.22
C LYS A 6 13.18 -10.25 7.89
N ARG A 7 12.77 -10.84 6.75
CA ARG A 7 13.30 -10.44 5.44
C ARG A 7 12.90 -9.01 5.11
N LEU A 8 11.66 -8.63 5.39
CA LEU A 8 11.19 -7.27 5.20
C LEU A 8 12.04 -6.28 6.01
N LYS A 9 12.20 -6.50 7.31
CA LYS A 9 13.00 -5.62 8.18
C LYS A 9 14.45 -5.50 7.70
N GLU A 10 15.12 -6.63 7.47
CA GLU A 10 16.51 -6.63 6.98
C GLU A 10 16.65 -5.95 5.62
N SER A 11 15.67 -6.12 4.71
CA SER A 11 15.69 -5.48 3.39
C SER A 11 15.51 -3.95 3.49
N LEU A 12 14.69 -3.48 4.44
CA LEU A 12 14.50 -2.05 4.71
C LEU A 12 15.78 -1.44 5.27
N GLU A 13 16.39 -2.04 6.30
CA GLU A 13 17.64 -1.55 6.90
C GLU A 13 18.82 -1.51 5.91
N LYS A 14 18.84 -2.42 4.92
CA LYS A 14 19.86 -2.47 3.86
C LYS A 14 19.55 -1.55 2.67
N SER A 15 18.41 -0.87 2.67
CA SER A 15 17.99 -0.03 1.55
C SER A 15 18.93 1.17 1.38
N PRO A 16 19.41 1.44 0.15
CA PRO A 16 20.20 2.63 -0.10
C PRO A 16 19.37 3.88 0.14
N VAL A 17 19.99 4.88 0.77
CA VAL A 17 19.41 6.22 0.96
C VAL A 17 20.07 7.19 0.00
N VAL A 18 19.26 7.91 -0.75
CA VAL A 18 19.69 8.93 -1.70
C VAL A 18 19.09 10.28 -1.33
N LYS A 19 19.79 11.37 -1.68
CA LYS A 19 19.24 12.72 -1.53
C LYS A 19 18.36 13.07 -2.73
N LYS A 20 17.17 13.61 -2.44
CA LYS A 20 16.24 14.17 -3.43
C LYS A 20 16.00 15.62 -3.08
N GLY A 21 16.83 16.52 -3.62
CA GLY A 21 16.86 17.90 -3.13
C GLY A 21 17.29 17.93 -1.66
N ASP A 22 16.45 18.50 -0.81
CA ASP A 22 16.76 18.70 0.62
C ASP A 22 16.29 17.58 1.55
N TYR A 23 15.73 16.48 1.02
CA TYR A 23 15.26 15.36 1.83
C TYR A 23 15.92 14.03 1.46
N ASP A 24 16.03 13.15 2.45
CA ASP A 24 16.52 11.79 2.30
C ASP A 24 15.40 10.86 1.84
N TYR A 25 15.73 10.00 0.87
CA TYR A 25 14.82 9.05 0.24
C TYR A 25 15.47 7.68 0.19
N PHE A 26 14.88 6.68 0.87
CA PHE A 26 15.33 5.31 0.70
C PHE A 26 14.70 4.70 -0.56
N VAL A 27 15.45 3.84 -1.23
CA VAL A 27 14.98 3.11 -2.42
C VAL A 27 14.89 1.63 -2.05
N HIS A 28 13.70 1.05 -2.13
CA HIS A 28 13.45 -0.34 -1.71
C HIS A 28 12.72 -1.15 -2.78
N PRO A 29 13.01 -2.45 -2.94
CA PRO A 29 12.37 -3.28 -3.96
C PRO A 29 10.84 -3.19 -3.97
N LEU A 30 10.18 -3.21 -2.81
CA LEU A 30 8.71 -3.20 -2.73
C LEU A 30 8.10 -1.81 -2.87
N THR A 31 8.84 -0.73 -2.63
CA THR A 31 8.33 0.65 -2.73
C THR A 31 8.74 1.36 -4.01
N ASP A 32 9.75 0.86 -4.71
CA ASP A 32 10.32 1.51 -5.89
C ASP A 32 10.47 0.56 -7.09
N GLY A 33 10.28 -0.75 -6.88
CA GLY A 33 10.53 -1.77 -7.90
C GLY A 33 12.02 -1.99 -8.19
N ILE A 34 12.90 -1.33 -7.43
CA ILE A 34 14.35 -1.41 -7.54
C ILE A 34 15.00 -1.34 -6.15
N PRO A 35 16.12 -2.06 -5.91
CA PRO A 35 16.64 -3.18 -6.70
C PRO A 35 15.61 -4.32 -6.86
N VAL A 36 16.00 -5.43 -7.51
CA VAL A 36 15.13 -6.59 -7.78
C VAL A 36 14.26 -6.98 -6.58
N ILE A 37 12.97 -7.24 -6.85
CA ILE A 37 12.04 -7.82 -5.88
C ILE A 37 12.26 -9.33 -5.85
N GLU A 38 12.86 -9.82 -4.76
CA GLU A 38 13.02 -11.26 -4.54
C GLU A 38 11.67 -11.93 -4.23
N PRO A 39 11.34 -13.09 -4.82
CA PRO A 39 10.08 -13.80 -4.58
C PRO A 39 9.81 -14.07 -3.09
N GLU A 40 10.83 -14.42 -2.31
CA GLU A 40 10.71 -14.74 -0.89
C GLU A 40 10.32 -13.52 -0.05
N LEU A 41 10.74 -12.32 -0.45
CA LEU A 41 10.34 -11.07 0.20
C LEU A 41 8.86 -10.79 -0.08
N LEU A 42 8.43 -10.97 -1.33
CA LEU A 42 7.03 -10.78 -1.72
C LEU A 42 6.09 -11.79 -1.05
N GLU A 43 6.52 -13.06 -0.97
CA GLU A 43 5.79 -14.11 -0.28
C GLU A 43 5.69 -13.85 1.24
N GLU A 44 6.77 -13.40 1.90
CA GLU A 44 6.75 -13.05 3.33
C GLU A 44 5.72 -11.94 3.61
N VAL A 45 5.68 -10.91 2.76
CA VAL A 45 4.73 -9.81 2.87
C VAL A 45 3.29 -10.27 2.63
N ALA A 46 3.04 -11.04 1.56
CA ALA A 46 1.71 -11.57 1.27
C ALA A 46 1.21 -12.49 2.40
N GLN A 47 2.08 -13.32 2.97
CA GLN A 47 1.77 -14.17 4.12
C GLN A 47 1.44 -13.34 5.37
N ALA A 48 2.19 -12.27 5.65
CA ALA A 48 1.91 -11.42 6.80
C ALA A 48 0.54 -10.73 6.69
N ILE A 49 0.16 -10.25 5.50
CA ILE A 49 -1.15 -9.65 5.27
C ILE A 49 -2.26 -10.71 5.37
N TYR A 50 -2.04 -11.89 4.79
CA TYR A 50 -2.97 -13.02 4.92
C TYR A 50 -3.24 -13.38 6.39
N ASP A 51 -2.20 -13.43 7.22
CA ASP A 51 -2.32 -13.68 8.67
C ASP A 51 -3.11 -12.56 9.38
N ILE A 52 -3.02 -11.31 8.94
CA ILE A 52 -3.83 -10.19 9.47
C ILE A 52 -5.30 -10.40 9.11
N ILE A 53 -5.60 -10.71 7.84
CA ILE A 53 -6.97 -10.98 7.36
C ILE A 53 -7.60 -12.12 8.17
N LYS A 54 -6.87 -13.23 8.37
CA LYS A 54 -7.35 -14.39 9.13
C LYS A 54 -7.59 -14.08 10.60
N ARG A 55 -6.67 -13.36 11.26
CA ARG A 55 -6.81 -13.02 12.69
C ARG A 55 -8.00 -12.10 12.97
N ASN A 56 -8.26 -11.14 12.08
CA ASN A 56 -9.34 -10.18 12.25
C ASN A 56 -10.72 -10.78 11.93
N LYS A 57 -10.77 -12.07 11.53
CA LYS A 57 -11.98 -12.70 10.98
C LYS A 57 -12.64 -11.79 9.95
N ASN A 58 -11.81 -11.20 9.08
CA ASN A 58 -12.26 -10.40 7.95
C ASN A 58 -12.87 -11.33 6.90
N GLU A 59 -13.94 -12.02 7.27
CA GLU A 59 -14.74 -12.86 6.41
C GLU A 59 -15.52 -11.92 5.48
N ASN A 60 -15.52 -12.27 4.19
CA ASN A 60 -16.17 -11.53 3.10
C ASN A 60 -15.39 -10.29 2.62
N ILE A 61 -14.15 -10.44 2.14
CA ILE A 61 -13.53 -9.41 1.29
C ILE A 61 -13.87 -9.77 -0.16
N ASP A 62 -14.51 -8.86 -0.89
CA ASP A 62 -14.90 -9.08 -2.28
C ASP A 62 -13.75 -8.77 -3.24
N LYS A 63 -12.95 -7.74 -2.93
CA LYS A 63 -11.87 -7.26 -3.79
C LYS A 63 -10.68 -6.77 -2.98
N ILE A 64 -9.48 -7.16 -3.40
CA ILE A 64 -8.23 -6.47 -3.04
C ILE A 64 -8.07 -5.33 -4.03
N ILE A 65 -7.74 -4.14 -3.51
CA ILE A 65 -7.45 -2.97 -4.34
C ILE A 65 -6.09 -2.38 -4.00
N THR A 66 -5.46 -1.76 -4.98
CA THR A 66 -4.21 -1.01 -4.78
C THR A 66 -4.17 0.22 -5.68
N ILE A 67 -3.25 1.12 -5.40
CA ILE A 67 -2.96 2.29 -6.23
C ILE A 67 -1.76 1.96 -7.11
N GLU A 68 -1.80 2.36 -8.38
CA GLU A 68 -0.65 2.11 -9.25
C GLU A 68 0.60 2.91 -8.79
N ALA A 69 1.82 2.38 -8.95
CA ALA A 69 2.14 1.09 -9.54
C ALA A 69 2.74 0.09 -8.54
N MET A 70 3.32 0.56 -7.43
CA MET A 70 4.18 -0.26 -6.58
C MET A 70 3.41 -1.18 -5.63
N GLY A 71 2.15 -0.86 -5.32
CA GLY A 71 1.27 -1.82 -4.66
C GLY A 71 0.81 -2.98 -5.55
N ILE A 72 1.03 -2.94 -6.88
CA ILE A 72 0.56 -3.98 -7.82
C ILE A 72 1.18 -5.35 -7.54
N PRO A 73 2.52 -5.52 -7.43
CA PRO A 73 3.12 -6.82 -7.13
C PRO A 73 2.58 -7.43 -5.83
N ILE A 74 2.40 -6.59 -4.80
CA ILE A 74 1.87 -6.99 -3.48
C ILE A 74 0.42 -7.46 -3.60
N GLY A 75 -0.42 -6.66 -4.28
CA GLY A 75 -1.82 -6.98 -4.51
C GLY A 75 -2.02 -8.27 -5.31
N VAL A 76 -1.19 -8.49 -6.35
CA VAL A 76 -1.20 -9.73 -7.14
C VAL A 76 -0.81 -10.93 -6.28
N ALA A 77 0.29 -10.85 -5.52
CA ALA A 77 0.72 -11.94 -4.66
C ALA A 77 -0.34 -12.29 -3.61
N LEU A 78 -0.94 -11.28 -2.98
CA LEU A 78 -2.01 -11.48 -2.01
C LEU A 78 -3.27 -12.08 -2.65
N SER A 79 -3.64 -11.64 -3.85
CA SER A 79 -4.79 -12.18 -4.59
C SER A 79 -4.61 -13.65 -4.92
N LEU A 80 -3.45 -14.04 -5.46
CA LEU A 80 -3.12 -15.43 -5.75
C LEU A 80 -3.16 -16.29 -4.48
N LYS A 81 -2.69 -15.74 -3.35
CA LYS A 81 -2.65 -16.43 -2.07
C LYS A 81 -4.02 -16.60 -1.41
N THR A 82 -4.90 -15.62 -1.56
CA THR A 82 -6.21 -15.58 -0.90
C THR A 82 -7.35 -16.12 -1.76
N GLY A 83 -7.18 -16.13 -3.09
CA GLY A 83 -8.25 -16.35 -4.06
C GLY A 83 -9.21 -15.16 -4.22
N ILE A 84 -8.94 -14.02 -3.57
CA ILE A 84 -9.78 -12.83 -3.65
C ILE A 84 -9.44 -12.06 -4.95
N PRO A 85 -10.45 -11.65 -5.76
CA PRO A 85 -10.22 -10.83 -6.94
C PRO A 85 -9.44 -9.54 -6.66
N PHE A 86 -8.63 -9.11 -7.64
CA PHE A 86 -7.77 -7.93 -7.51
C PHE A 86 -8.08 -6.86 -8.56
N ASN A 87 -8.04 -5.60 -8.14
CA ASN A 87 -8.33 -4.45 -8.98
C ASN A 87 -7.37 -3.29 -8.70
N ILE A 88 -7.08 -2.46 -9.71
CA ILE A 88 -6.04 -1.42 -9.63
C ILE A 88 -6.65 -0.05 -9.87
N ILE A 89 -6.36 0.91 -8.99
CA ILE A 89 -6.66 2.33 -9.16
C ILE A 89 -5.55 2.95 -10.01
N ARG A 90 -5.92 3.61 -11.11
CA ARG A 90 -4.97 4.04 -12.17
C ARG A 90 -4.92 5.56 -12.26
N LYS A 91 -3.79 6.16 -12.67
CA LYS A 91 -3.70 7.57 -13.09
C LYS A 91 -4.27 7.80 -14.49
N LYS A 92 -4.45 6.74 -15.27
CA LYS A 92 -5.08 6.81 -16.59
C LYS A 92 -6.59 6.64 -16.48
N SER A 93 -7.34 7.61 -17.00
CA SER A 93 -8.78 7.51 -17.25
C SER A 93 -9.07 6.57 -18.43
N TYR A 94 -10.15 5.81 -18.30
CA TYR A 94 -10.72 4.94 -19.35
C TYR A 94 -12.11 5.41 -19.79
N GLY A 95 -12.71 6.42 -19.15
CA GLY A 95 -14.01 6.97 -19.52
C GLY A 95 -15.17 5.98 -19.32
N LEU A 96 -15.02 5.02 -18.40
CA LEU A 96 -16.07 4.07 -18.08
C LEU A 96 -17.23 4.74 -17.35
N LYS A 97 -18.45 4.22 -17.52
CA LYS A 97 -19.69 4.82 -17.02
C LYS A 97 -19.71 5.12 -15.50
N ARG A 98 -18.93 4.38 -14.70
CA ARG A 98 -18.84 4.53 -13.24
C ARG A 98 -17.43 4.88 -12.77
N GLU A 99 -16.60 5.39 -13.67
CA GLU A 99 -15.27 5.86 -13.32
C GLU A 99 -15.38 7.06 -12.36
N VAL A 100 -14.63 7.02 -11.26
CA VAL A 100 -14.57 8.11 -10.28
C VAL A 100 -13.17 8.71 -10.29
N SER A 101 -13.09 9.99 -10.61
CA SER A 101 -11.85 10.77 -10.51
C SER A 101 -11.58 11.18 -9.07
N VAL A 102 -10.35 10.98 -8.61
CA VAL A 102 -9.86 11.36 -7.29
C VAL A 102 -8.72 12.34 -7.49
N GLN A 103 -8.93 13.59 -7.07
CA GLN A 103 -7.90 14.62 -7.14
C GLN A 103 -6.95 14.49 -5.95
N GLN A 104 -5.70 14.15 -6.24
CA GLN A 104 -4.62 14.21 -5.27
C GLN A 104 -4.01 15.61 -5.31
N VAL A 105 -4.23 16.39 -4.24
CA VAL A 105 -3.53 17.67 -4.07
C VAL A 105 -2.33 17.43 -3.16
N THR A 106 -1.14 17.42 -3.75
CA THR A 106 0.11 17.61 -2.99
C THR A 106 0.58 19.04 -3.20
N GLY A 107 1.30 19.62 -2.24
CA GLY A 107 1.75 21.03 -2.31
C GLY A 107 2.57 21.39 -3.55
N TYR A 108 3.09 20.38 -4.28
CA TYR A 108 3.96 20.56 -5.45
C TYR A 108 3.39 19.93 -6.74
N SER A 109 2.31 19.15 -6.66
CA SER A 109 1.70 18.53 -7.84
C SER A 109 0.23 18.16 -7.63
N LYS A 110 -0.58 18.37 -8.66
CA LYS A 110 -1.90 17.76 -8.78
C LYS A 110 -1.75 16.52 -9.63
N SER A 111 -2.10 15.36 -9.08
CA SER A 111 -2.25 14.14 -9.88
C SER A 111 -3.69 13.65 -9.75
N GLU A 112 -4.21 13.05 -10.82
CA GLU A 112 -5.53 12.45 -10.81
C GLU A 112 -5.39 10.93 -10.77
N LEU A 113 -6.22 10.31 -9.96
CA LEU A 113 -6.42 8.87 -9.92
C LEU A 113 -7.85 8.57 -10.34
N TYR A 114 -8.07 7.39 -10.91
CA TYR A 114 -9.34 6.95 -11.43
C TYR A 114 -9.67 5.58 -10.84
N ILE A 115 -10.75 5.54 -10.08
CA ILE A 115 -11.30 4.32 -9.49
C ILE A 115 -12.31 3.76 -10.49
N ASN A 116 -12.08 2.51 -10.90
CA ASN A 116 -12.96 1.73 -11.77
C ASN A 116 -13.25 0.38 -11.12
N GLY A 117 -14.34 -0.28 -11.50
CA GLY A 117 -14.63 -1.66 -11.06
C GLY A 117 -15.04 -1.81 -9.59
N ILE A 118 -15.24 -0.70 -8.87
CA ILE A 118 -15.74 -0.66 -7.49
C ILE A 118 -17.16 -0.09 -7.49
N ASN A 119 -18.06 -0.75 -6.76
CA ASN A 119 -19.46 -0.39 -6.66
C ASN A 119 -19.89 -0.22 -5.19
N LYS A 120 -21.01 0.46 -5.00
CA LYS A 120 -21.67 0.55 -3.69
C LYS A 120 -21.90 -0.85 -3.10
N GLY A 121 -21.52 -1.02 -1.83
CA GLY A 121 -21.64 -2.27 -1.08
C GLY A 121 -20.47 -3.25 -1.28
N ASP A 122 -19.54 -2.99 -2.21
CA ASP A 122 -18.34 -3.82 -2.33
C ASP A 122 -17.51 -3.74 -1.05
N ARG A 123 -17.11 -4.90 -0.51
CA ARG A 123 -16.20 -5.00 0.63
C ARG A 123 -14.77 -5.08 0.14
N VAL A 124 -14.02 -4.00 0.30
CA VAL A 124 -12.68 -3.83 -0.28
C VAL A 124 -11.58 -3.85 0.78
N LEU A 125 -10.48 -4.51 0.46
CA LEU A 125 -9.22 -4.42 1.20
C LEU A 125 -8.25 -3.57 0.38
N LEU A 126 -7.89 -2.38 0.88
CA LEU A 126 -6.87 -1.55 0.26
C LEU A 126 -5.48 -1.98 0.75
N VAL A 127 -4.62 -2.41 -0.17
CA VAL A 127 -3.22 -2.75 0.10
C VAL A 127 -2.32 -1.89 -0.78
N ASP A 128 -1.31 -1.26 -0.20
CA ASP A 128 -0.34 -0.46 -0.95
C ASP A 128 1.08 -0.57 -0.39
N ASP A 129 2.05 -0.02 -1.09
CA ASP A 129 3.46 -0.10 -0.71
C ASP A 129 3.79 0.81 0.49
N VAL A 130 3.47 2.11 0.40
CA VAL A 130 3.95 3.11 1.37
C VAL A 130 2.90 4.12 1.81
N TYR A 131 2.82 4.37 3.12
CA TYR A 131 2.16 5.56 3.67
C TYR A 131 3.22 6.59 4.07
N SER A 132 3.39 7.62 3.24
CA SER A 132 4.25 8.78 3.56
C SER A 132 3.44 9.90 4.23
N THR A 133 3.08 10.95 3.50
CA THR A 133 2.24 12.04 4.04
C THR A 133 0.78 11.62 4.24
N GLY A 134 0.38 10.54 3.58
CA GLY A 134 -0.98 10.00 3.55
C GLY A 134 -1.92 10.63 2.53
N GLY A 135 -1.49 11.68 1.81
CA GLY A 135 -2.37 12.43 0.91
C GLY A 135 -3.06 11.56 -0.14
N THR A 136 -2.33 10.62 -0.76
CA THR A 136 -2.88 9.71 -1.78
C THR A 136 -3.91 8.75 -1.18
N ILE A 137 -3.51 7.99 -0.16
CA ILE A 137 -4.35 6.94 0.43
C ILE A 137 -5.59 7.56 1.06
N ASN A 138 -5.47 8.68 1.76
CA ASN A 138 -6.61 9.34 2.39
C ASN A 138 -7.61 9.88 1.34
N ALA A 139 -7.13 10.40 0.21
CA ALA A 139 -8.01 10.83 -0.88
C ALA A 139 -8.76 9.65 -1.51
N VAL A 140 -8.07 8.52 -1.70
CA VAL A 140 -8.67 7.28 -2.22
C VAL A 140 -9.68 6.70 -1.24
N VAL A 141 -9.34 6.60 0.05
CA VAL A 141 -10.26 6.13 1.11
C VAL A 141 -11.53 6.97 1.12
N LYS A 142 -11.40 8.30 1.07
CA LYS A 142 -12.56 9.20 1.00
C LYS A 142 -13.42 8.95 -0.25
N ALA A 143 -12.80 8.80 -1.42
CA ALA A 143 -13.55 8.53 -2.65
C ALA A 143 -14.27 7.17 -2.62
N LEU A 144 -13.65 6.13 -2.03
CA LEU A 144 -14.28 4.81 -1.84
C LEU A 144 -15.49 4.89 -0.90
N GLN A 145 -15.40 5.68 0.17
CA GLN A 145 -16.53 5.96 1.07
C GLN A 145 -17.66 6.70 0.34
N GLU A 146 -17.35 7.66 -0.52
CA GLU A 146 -18.33 8.39 -1.35
C GLU A 146 -19.01 7.49 -2.41
N ILE A 147 -18.27 6.52 -2.99
CA ILE A 147 -18.83 5.45 -3.83
C ILE A 147 -19.81 4.57 -3.03
N GLY A 148 -19.64 4.51 -1.71
CA GLY A 148 -20.39 3.64 -0.81
C GLY A 148 -19.82 2.22 -0.72
N ALA A 149 -18.52 2.05 -0.97
CA ALA A 149 -17.82 0.80 -0.71
C ALA A 149 -17.52 0.64 0.79
N GLU A 150 -17.51 -0.60 1.28
CA GLU A 150 -17.14 -0.94 2.65
C GLU A 150 -15.63 -1.25 2.70
N ILE A 151 -14.84 -0.33 3.25
CA ILE A 151 -13.40 -0.56 3.41
C ILE A 151 -13.21 -1.47 4.64
N VAL A 152 -12.85 -2.72 4.39
CA VAL A 152 -12.64 -3.74 5.44
C VAL A 152 -11.36 -3.42 6.23
N ASP A 153 -10.30 -3.03 5.51
CA ASP A 153 -9.03 -2.61 6.10
C ASP A 153 -8.24 -1.79 5.08
N THR A 154 -7.23 -1.07 5.58
CA THR A 154 -6.21 -0.45 4.73
C THR A 154 -4.83 -0.77 5.30
N ILE A 155 -4.03 -1.47 4.52
CA ILE A 155 -2.73 -2.01 4.95
C ILE A 155 -1.65 -1.51 4.00
N VAL A 156 -0.61 -0.89 4.54
CA VAL A 156 0.61 -0.56 3.79
C VAL A 156 1.78 -1.42 4.23
N ILE A 157 2.76 -1.62 3.36
CA ILE A 157 3.96 -2.37 3.76
C ILE A 157 4.81 -1.51 4.68
N VAL A 158 4.99 -0.24 4.31
CA VAL A 158 5.88 0.69 5.02
C VAL A 158 5.12 1.97 5.39
N MET A 159 5.29 2.45 6.61
CA MET A 159 4.82 3.76 7.05
C MET A 159 5.99 4.66 7.45
N LYS A 160 6.01 5.89 6.91
CA LYS A 160 7.02 6.92 7.14
C LYS A 160 6.42 8.15 7.85
N SER A 161 5.55 7.92 8.82
CA SER A 161 4.79 8.98 9.48
C SER A 161 4.42 8.57 10.89
N ASP A 162 4.61 9.48 11.85
CA ASP A 162 4.14 9.32 13.23
C ASP A 162 2.73 9.86 13.46
N LYS A 163 2.07 10.39 12.41
CA LYS A 163 0.69 10.85 12.50
C LYS A 163 -0.23 9.68 12.83
N LYS A 164 -1.11 9.89 13.81
CA LYS A 164 -2.18 8.95 14.14
C LYS A 164 -3.09 8.74 12.92
N THR A 165 -3.30 7.49 12.55
CA THR A 165 -4.12 7.06 11.41
C THR A 165 -4.74 5.70 11.71
N ASP A 166 -5.87 5.38 11.07
CA ASP A 166 -6.49 4.04 11.15
C ASP A 166 -5.87 3.04 10.17
N ILE A 167 -4.92 3.51 9.35
CA ILE A 167 -4.18 2.70 8.38
C ILE A 167 -3.14 1.84 9.11
N LYS A 168 -3.12 0.54 8.79
CA LYS A 168 -2.18 -0.41 9.36
C LYS A 168 -0.92 -0.49 8.50
N SER A 169 0.21 -0.78 9.13
CA SER A 169 1.48 -1.02 8.46
C SER A 169 2.08 -2.35 8.88
N LEU A 170 2.89 -2.96 8.01
CA LEU A 170 3.75 -4.09 8.41
C LEU A 170 5.02 -3.60 9.11
N CYS A 171 5.60 -2.49 8.65
CA CYS A 171 6.77 -1.86 9.24
C CYS A 171 6.61 -0.34 9.28
N ASN A 172 7.06 0.26 10.37
CA ASN A 172 7.24 1.71 10.49
C ASN A 172 8.73 2.00 10.33
N VAL A 173 9.09 3.02 9.57
CA VAL A 173 10.49 3.36 9.31
C VAL A 173 10.76 4.85 9.40
N ASP A 174 11.97 5.18 9.80
CA ASP A 174 12.57 6.51 9.69
C ASP A 174 13.89 6.45 8.92
N ILE A 175 14.42 7.62 8.56
CA ILE A 175 15.79 7.77 8.09
C ILE A 175 16.56 8.54 9.15
N VAL A 176 17.61 7.93 9.69
CA VAL A 176 18.49 8.51 10.70
C VAL A 176 19.92 8.39 10.19
N ASP A 177 20.65 9.51 10.14
CA ASP A 177 22.04 9.58 9.69
C ASP A 177 22.29 8.89 8.33
N GLY A 178 21.35 9.10 7.38
CA GLY A 178 21.43 8.53 6.03
C GLY A 178 21.20 7.01 5.97
N LYS A 179 20.58 6.41 6.99
CA LYS A 179 20.22 4.99 7.03
C LYS A 179 18.76 4.80 7.39
N VAL A 180 18.13 3.76 6.84
CA VAL A 180 16.77 3.37 7.22
C VAL A 180 16.81 2.69 8.58
N VAL A 181 15.95 3.12 9.49
CA VAL A 181 15.75 2.52 10.81
C VAL A 181 14.31 2.01 10.88
N VAL A 182 14.13 0.72 11.14
CA VAL A 182 12.81 0.13 11.39
C VAL A 182 12.45 0.37 12.86
N LYS A 183 11.30 0.99 13.09
CA LYS A 183 10.74 1.22 14.44
C LYS A 183 10.15 -0.07 14.99
N GLU A 184 10.32 -0.28 16.30
CA GLU A 184 9.70 -1.40 17.04
C GLU A 184 8.19 -1.21 17.22
#